data_AF-A0A920S0V8-F1
#
_entry.id   AF-A0A920S0V8-F1
#
_cell.length_a   1.000
_cell.length_b   1.000
_cell.length_c   1.000
_cell.angle_alpha   90.00
_cell.angle_beta   90.00
_cell.angle_gamma   90.00
#
_symmetry.space_group_name_H-M   'P 1'
#
loop_
_entity.id
_entity.type
_entity.pdbx_description
1 polymer ?
#
loop_
_entity_poly.entity_id
_entity_poly.type
_entity_poly.pdbx_seq_one_letter_code
_entity_poly.pdbx_strand_id
1 'polypeptide(L)'
;MGFGVAAIFGISPNEILSNTSEYWWVVLFWLPAVFAKSPPRAKRTYNPWFYLGVVSYTVAFTIWLNQWSDLLCDPDSWIQPHAIWHLLSAVSTWCFFKFFRTEKELKVE
;
A
#
# COMPACT_ATOMS: atom_id res chain seq x y z
N MET A 1 7.28 9.08 -7.29
CA MET A 1 6.77 7.87 -6.61
C MET A 1 5.25 7.89 -6.47
N GLY A 2 4.62 8.96 -5.94
CA GLY A 2 3.16 9.03 -5.73
C GLY A 2 2.30 8.65 -6.94
N PHE A 3 2.51 9.27 -8.11
CA PHE A 3 1.77 8.92 -9.34
C PHE A 3 2.03 7.49 -9.83
N GLY A 4 3.22 6.94 -9.57
CA GLY A 4 3.51 5.54 -9.90
C GLY A 4 2.71 4.58 -9.01
N VAL A 5 2.54 4.89 -7.73
CA VAL A 5 1.67 4.14 -6.82
C VAL A 5 0.20 4.28 -7.25
N ALA A 6 -0.26 5.48 -7.57
CA ALA A 6 -1.63 5.70 -8.07
C ALA A 6 -1.93 4.86 -9.33
N ALA A 7 -0.98 4.80 -10.27
CA ALA A 7 -1.12 4.00 -11.49
C ALA A 7 -1.22 2.49 -11.23
N ILE A 8 -0.58 1.95 -10.18
CA ILE A 8 -0.74 0.53 -9.77
C ILE A 8 -2.19 0.24 -9.41
N PHE A 9 -2.92 1.23 -8.90
CA PHE A 9 -4.34 1.13 -8.56
C PHE A 9 -5.26 1.63 -9.67
N GLY A 10 -4.74 1.80 -10.90
CA GLY A 10 -5.53 2.19 -12.07
C GLY A 10 -5.78 3.69 -12.22
N ILE A 11 -5.23 4.54 -11.36
CA ILE A 11 -5.47 5.99 -11.39
C ILE A 11 -4.33 6.70 -12.13
N SER A 12 -4.58 7.11 -13.38
CA SER A 12 -3.56 7.80 -14.20
C SER A 12 -3.55 9.32 -13.98
N PRO A 13 -2.42 10.03 -14.21
CA PRO A 13 -2.40 11.49 -14.15
C PRO A 13 -3.42 12.17 -15.07
N ASN A 14 -3.65 11.61 -16.26
CA ASN A 14 -4.62 12.15 -17.21
C ASN A 14 -6.06 12.05 -16.66
N GLU A 15 -6.39 10.92 -16.04
CA GLU A 15 -7.70 10.67 -15.43
C GLU A 15 -7.98 11.59 -14.23
N ILE A 16 -6.95 11.87 -13.41
CA ILE A 16 -7.03 12.84 -12.31
C ILE A 16 -7.35 14.24 -12.85
N LEU A 17 -6.69 14.64 -13.95
CA LEU A 17 -6.87 15.96 -14.56
C LEU A 17 -8.21 16.08 -15.28
N SER A 18 -8.72 15.01 -15.88
CA SER A 18 -10.05 15.01 -16.52
C SER A 18 -11.20 14.97 -15.51
N ASN A 19 -10.98 14.37 -14.34
CA ASN A 19 -12.02 14.17 -13.30
C ASN A 19 -11.66 14.86 -11.98
N THR A 20 -11.34 16.15 -12.05
CA THR A 20 -10.87 16.93 -10.88
C THR A 20 -11.87 16.96 -9.71
N SER A 21 -13.17 16.88 -9.98
CA SER A 21 -14.20 16.82 -8.92
C SER A 21 -14.15 15.52 -8.10
N GLU A 22 -13.69 14.43 -8.69
CA GLU A 22 -13.56 13.12 -8.04
C GLU A 22 -12.19 12.97 -7.36
N TYR A 23 -11.13 13.50 -7.98
CA TYR A 23 -9.75 13.34 -7.52
C TYR A 23 -9.14 14.59 -6.86
N TRP A 24 -9.95 15.58 -6.44
CA TRP A 24 -9.45 16.80 -5.80
C TRP A 24 -8.54 16.53 -4.61
N TRP A 25 -8.79 15.42 -3.88
CA TRP A 25 -8.04 15.01 -2.71
C TRP A 25 -6.58 14.58 -3.03
N VAL A 26 -6.22 14.35 -4.29
CA VAL A 26 -4.83 14.03 -4.69
C VAL A 26 -3.85 15.13 -4.28
N VAL A 27 -4.31 16.38 -4.20
CA VAL A 27 -3.48 17.49 -3.70
C VAL A 27 -3.01 17.25 -2.26
N LEU A 28 -3.80 16.52 -1.46
CA LEU A 28 -3.52 16.25 -0.05
C LEU A 28 -2.29 15.34 0.14
N PHE A 29 -1.92 14.55 -0.87
CA PHE A 29 -0.72 13.70 -0.83
C PHE A 29 0.58 14.50 -0.68
N TRP A 30 0.54 15.78 -1.05
CA TRP A 30 1.69 16.67 -0.98
C TRP A 30 1.75 17.47 0.33
N LEU A 31 0.72 17.40 1.19
CA LEU A 31 0.71 18.13 2.47
C LEU A 31 1.93 17.81 3.33
N PRO A 32 2.36 16.55 3.54
CA PRO A 32 3.54 16.27 4.35
C PRO A 32 4.80 16.95 3.79
N ALA A 33 4.95 17.05 2.47
CA ALA A 33 6.09 17.71 1.84
C ALA A 33 6.06 19.23 2.08
N VAL A 34 4.88 19.85 2.06
CA VAL A 34 4.69 21.28 2.35
C VAL A 34 5.01 21.60 3.81
N PHE A 35 4.65 20.72 4.74
CA PHE A 35 4.81 20.96 6.18
C PHE A 35 6.13 20.42 6.79
N ALA A 36 6.87 19.56 6.08
CA ALA A 36 8.14 19.01 6.55
C ALA A 36 9.23 20.09 6.56
N LYS A 37 9.52 20.65 7.74
CA LYS A 37 10.57 21.67 7.93
C LYS A 37 11.95 21.10 8.29
N SER A 38 12.04 19.80 8.55
CA SER A 38 13.25 19.16 9.04
C SER A 38 13.47 17.82 8.37
N PRO A 39 14.73 17.40 8.19
CA PRO A 39 15.02 16.05 7.72
C PRO A 39 14.49 15.00 8.71
N PRO A 40 14.25 13.76 8.25
CA PRO A 40 13.83 12.68 9.12
C PRO A 40 14.85 12.47 10.25
N ARG A 41 14.36 12.24 11.47
CA ARG A 41 15.20 11.97 12.67
C ARG A 41 15.50 10.49 12.89
N ALA A 42 14.89 9.62 12.10
CA ALA A 42 15.05 8.18 12.21
C ALA A 42 15.12 7.53 10.83
N LYS A 43 15.82 6.41 10.75
CA LYS A 43 15.94 5.58 9.54
C LYS A 43 15.51 4.16 9.84
N ARG A 44 14.88 3.51 8.86
CA ARG A 44 14.46 2.10 8.90
C ARG A 44 15.19 1.30 7.84
N THR A 45 15.37 0.00 8.08
CA THR A 45 15.92 -0.95 7.12
C THR A 45 14.78 -1.57 6.32
N TYR A 46 14.75 -1.30 5.02
CA TYR A 46 13.65 -1.71 4.14
C TYR A 46 13.65 -3.21 3.87
N ASN A 47 14.80 -3.80 3.55
CA ASN A 47 14.89 -5.22 3.19
C ASN A 47 14.91 -6.13 4.43
N PRO A 48 14.16 -7.26 4.47
CA PRO A 48 13.17 -7.69 3.47
C PRO A 48 11.75 -7.17 3.78
N TRP A 49 11.52 -6.75 5.02
CA TRP A 49 10.20 -6.63 5.62
C TRP A 49 9.30 -5.59 4.96
N PHE A 50 9.83 -4.45 4.52
CA PHE A 50 9.03 -3.46 3.80
C PHE A 50 8.50 -4.04 2.48
N TYR A 51 9.38 -4.65 1.69
CA TYR A 51 9.01 -5.16 0.36
C TYR A 51 8.08 -6.36 0.45
N LEU A 52 8.30 -7.28 1.39
CA LEU A 52 7.38 -8.38 1.65
C LEU A 52 6.00 -7.88 2.10
N GLY A 53 5.97 -6.83 2.93
CA GLY A 53 4.73 -6.19 3.37
C GLY A 53 3.95 -5.56 2.21
N VAL A 54 4.64 -4.79 1.35
CA VAL A 54 4.05 -4.15 0.17
C VAL A 54 3.54 -5.19 -0.82
N VAL A 55 4.35 -6.21 -1.16
CA VAL A 55 3.92 -7.26 -2.10
C VAL A 55 2.71 -8.02 -1.56
N SER A 56 2.74 -8.42 -0.28
CA SER A 56 1.60 -9.12 0.34
C SER A 56 0.34 -8.27 0.32
N TYR A 57 0.45 -6.97 0.62
CA TYR A 57 -0.67 -6.04 0.56
C TYR A 57 -1.22 -5.88 -0.85
N THR A 58 -0.35 -5.67 -1.84
CA THR A 58 -0.77 -5.50 -3.24
C THR A 58 -1.48 -6.75 -3.74
N VAL A 59 -0.95 -7.95 -3.46
CA VAL A 59 -1.63 -9.21 -3.84
C VAL A 59 -2.97 -9.34 -3.12
N ALA A 60 -3.04 -9.04 -1.82
CA ALA A 60 -4.30 -9.04 -1.08
C ALA A 60 -5.31 -8.09 -1.75
N PHE A 61 -4.92 -6.85 -2.05
CA PHE A 61 -5.80 -5.87 -2.66
C PHE A 61 -6.30 -6.30 -4.04
N THR A 62 -5.42 -6.90 -4.87
CA THR A 62 -5.83 -7.48 -6.15
C THR A 62 -6.88 -8.58 -5.97
N ILE A 63 -6.71 -9.46 -4.98
CA ILE A 63 -7.72 -10.49 -4.67
C ILE A 63 -9.03 -9.83 -4.23
N TRP A 64 -8.98 -8.85 -3.33
CA TRP A 64 -10.16 -8.14 -2.85
C TRP A 64 -10.99 -7.54 -3.99
N LEU A 65 -10.33 -6.89 -4.95
CA LEU A 65 -10.99 -6.29 -6.11
C LEU A 65 -11.63 -7.32 -7.06
N ASN A 66 -11.11 -8.55 -7.10
CA ASN A 66 -11.51 -9.56 -8.09
C ASN A 66 -12.28 -10.76 -7.50
N GLN A 67 -12.42 -10.83 -6.17
CA GLN A 67 -13.00 -12.00 -5.48
C GLN A 67 -14.46 -12.31 -5.88
N TRP A 68 -15.17 -11.35 -6.49
CA TRP A 68 -16.55 -11.51 -6.98
C TRP A 68 -16.63 -11.95 -8.44
N SER A 69 -15.51 -12.17 -9.12
CA SER A 69 -15.52 -12.73 -10.47
C SER A 69 -16.00 -14.18 -10.45
N ASP A 70 -16.74 -14.59 -11.48
CA ASP A 70 -17.28 -15.96 -11.61
C ASP A 70 -16.19 -17.04 -11.49
N LEU A 71 -14.95 -16.72 -11.87
CA LEU A 71 -13.79 -17.63 -11.76
C LEU A 71 -13.33 -17.86 -10.31
N LEU A 72 -13.50 -16.86 -9.44
CA LEU A 72 -13.00 -16.85 -8.07
C LEU A 72 -14.12 -17.06 -7.03
N CYS A 73 -15.37 -16.90 -7.43
CA CYS A 73 -16.55 -16.96 -6.57
C CYS A 73 -17.23 -18.34 -6.65
N ASP A 74 -16.57 -19.37 -6.12
CA ASP A 74 -17.16 -20.70 -5.90
C ASP A 74 -17.43 -20.94 -4.40
N PRO A 75 -18.71 -21.01 -3.97
CA PRO A 75 -19.07 -21.19 -2.57
C PRO A 75 -18.73 -22.58 -2.03
N ASP A 76 -18.59 -23.59 -2.88
CA ASP A 76 -18.30 -24.97 -2.49
C ASP A 76 -16.79 -25.26 -2.45
N SER A 77 -15.96 -24.29 -2.83
CA SER A 77 -14.50 -24.40 -2.80
C SER A 77 -13.95 -24.41 -1.37
N TRP A 78 -12.99 -25.32 -1.13
CA TRP A 78 -12.20 -25.36 0.10
C TRP A 78 -11.25 -24.17 0.25
N ILE A 79 -10.89 -23.53 -0.88
CA ILE A 79 -10.00 -22.36 -0.91
C ILE A 79 -10.81 -21.17 -1.36
N GLN A 80 -11.08 -20.26 -0.43
CA GLN A 80 -11.80 -19.02 -0.70
C GLN A 80 -10.82 -17.86 -0.90
N PRO A 81 -10.93 -17.08 -1.98
CA PRO A 81 -10.09 -15.90 -2.19
C PRO A 81 -10.18 -14.91 -1.02
N HIS A 82 -11.36 -14.77 -0.41
CA HIS A 82 -11.56 -13.93 0.77
C HIS A 82 -10.71 -14.37 1.98
N ALA A 83 -10.57 -15.68 2.20
CA ALA A 83 -9.71 -16.22 3.25
C ALA A 83 -8.22 -15.94 2.95
N ILE A 84 -7.80 -16.12 1.69
CA ILE A 84 -6.43 -15.77 1.26
C ILE A 84 -6.16 -14.28 1.46
N TRP A 85 -7.11 -13.41 1.12
CA TRP A 85 -7.02 -11.97 1.35
C TRP A 85 -6.75 -11.63 2.83
N HIS A 86 -7.49 -12.25 3.76
CA HIS A 86 -7.26 -12.07 5.19
C HIS A 86 -5.87 -12.52 5.63
N LEU A 87 -5.41 -13.70 5.18
CA LEU A 87 -4.09 -14.21 5.51
C LEU A 87 -2.97 -13.31 4.99
N LEU A 88 -3.06 -12.85 3.73
CA LEU A 88 -2.09 -11.92 3.14
C LEU A 88 -2.09 -10.56 3.85
N SER A 89 -3.25 -10.08 4.29
CA SER A 89 -3.37 -8.85 5.09
C SER A 89 -2.69 -9.00 6.45
N ALA A 90 -2.84 -10.15 7.11
CA ALA A 90 -2.15 -10.46 8.36
C ALA A 90 -0.62 -10.55 8.16
N VAL A 91 -0.17 -11.22 7.10
CA VAL A 91 1.25 -11.29 6.73
C VAL A 91 1.82 -9.91 6.42
N SER A 92 1.09 -9.08 5.68
CA SER A 92 1.50 -7.70 5.38
C SER A 92 1.66 -6.88 6.66
N THR A 93 0.68 -6.95 7.56
CA THR A 93 0.71 -6.27 8.86
C THR A 93 1.91 -6.72 9.70
N TRP A 94 2.17 -8.02 9.76
CA TRP A 94 3.33 -8.57 10.46
C TRP A 94 4.66 -8.09 9.85
N CYS A 95 4.78 -8.08 8.53
CA CYS A 95 5.96 -7.56 7.85
C CYS A 95 6.18 -6.08 8.16
N PHE A 96 5.13 -5.25 8.14
CA PHE A 96 5.26 -3.84 8.52
C PHE A 96 5.63 -3.66 9.98
N PHE A 97 5.08 -4.47 10.89
CA PHE A 97 5.53 -4.50 12.27
C PHE A 97 7.04 -4.77 12.38
N LYS A 98 7.55 -5.79 11.68
CA LYS A 98 8.99 -6.09 11.63
C LYS A 98 9.80 -4.96 11.00
N PHE A 99 9.30 -4.30 9.96
CA PHE A 99 9.92 -3.14 9.33
C PHE A 99 10.03 -1.96 10.31
N PHE A 100 8.96 -1.60 11.02
CA PHE A 100 8.97 -0.51 12.00
C PHE A 100 9.92 -0.80 13.16
N ARG A 101 10.10 -2.07 13.56
CA ARG A 101 11.08 -2.50 14.57
C ARG A 101 12.54 -2.31 14.15
N THR A 102 12.82 -2.01 12.87
CA THR A 102 14.19 -1.71 12.39
C THR A 102 14.59 -0.25 12.55
N GLU A 103 13.68 0.58 13.08
CA GLU A 103 13.93 2.01 13.27
C GLU A 103 15.13 2.26 14.19
N LYS A 104 15.99 3.20 13.76
CA LYS A 104 17.10 3.73 14.53
C LYS A 104 17.08 5.24 14.44
N GLU A 105 17.28 5.90 15.57
CA GLU A 105 17.50 7.35 15.60
C GLU A 105 18.79 7.69 14.84
N LEU A 106 18.71 8.76 14.05
CA LEU A 106 19.86 9.36 13.42
C LEU A 106 20.50 10.29 14.45
N LYS A 107 21.78 10.06 14.76
CA LYS A 107 22.54 11.02 15.57
C LYS A 107 22.61 12.33 14.80
N VAL A 108 22.13 13.40 15.42
CA VAL A 108 22.33 14.77 14.93
C VAL A 108 23.71 15.18 15.43
N GLU A 109 24.69 15.26 14.52
CA GLU A 109 25.98 15.90 14.80
C GLU A 109 25.84 17.42 14.88
#